data_AF-A0A3S4RVX8-F1
#
_entry.id   AF-A0A3S4RVX8-F1
#
_cell.length_a   1.000
_cell.length_b   1.000
_cell.length_c   1.000
_cell.angle_alpha   90.00
_cell.angle_beta   90.00
_cell.angle_gamma   90.00
#
_symmetry.space_group_name_H-M   'P 1'
#
loop_
_entity.id
_entity.type
_entity.pdbx_description
1 polymer ?
#
loop_
_entity_poly.entity_id
_entity_poly.type
_entity_poly.pdbx_seq_one_letter_code
_entity_poly.pdbx_strand_id
1 'polypeptide(L)'
;MNNAVHASVVNVDVTTHGEFPDVVDYARTKIGSLGRLTSRPILHAHVRLTRRKNPAVEFPVVAQANLDVRGHVVRAQVEAATAHEAVDRLEARLRRRLEHLRELRDAPKGPEAAPPWRHGEVRAHRPQFVPRGAETRRVVRRKSFAMAPCTVDEAAAEMEMLDYDFHLFTEVGSGCAGVVYRRGSEGYRLALVTPTLAGDVAAFGGPVTISPHPVPCLSEDAAMERLALLDLPFLFFIEAAQGRACVLYRRYDGDFGLITPAG
;
A
#
# COMPACT_ATOMS: atom_id res chain seq x y z
N MET A 1 -41.50 -4.89 15.02
CA MET A 1 -40.87 -3.56 15.17
C MET A 1 -39.62 -3.55 14.32
N ASN A 2 -39.66 -2.86 13.18
CA ASN A 2 -38.62 -2.87 12.15
C ASN A 2 -37.39 -2.11 12.63
N ASN A 3 -36.27 -2.82 12.76
CA ASN A 3 -34.96 -2.22 13.00
C ASN A 3 -34.44 -1.70 11.65
N ALA A 4 -34.79 -0.46 11.32
CA ALA A 4 -34.23 0.24 10.17
C ALA A 4 -32.74 0.47 10.45
N VAL A 5 -31.89 -0.39 9.88
CA VAL A 5 -30.44 -0.19 9.83
C VAL A 5 -30.24 1.12 9.06
N HIS A 6 -29.99 2.21 9.79
CA HIS A 6 -29.55 3.46 9.20
C HIS A 6 -28.27 3.15 8.43
N ALA A 7 -28.36 3.09 7.10
CA ALA A 7 -27.19 3.09 6.24
C ALA A 7 -26.43 4.36 6.57
N SER A 8 -25.31 4.23 7.28
CA SER A 8 -24.46 5.36 7.62
C SER A 8 -24.09 6.06 6.31
N VAL A 9 -24.60 7.27 6.10
CA VAL A 9 -24.24 8.08 4.93
C VAL A 9 -22.76 8.40 5.08
N VAL A 10 -21.93 7.76 4.27
CA VAL A 10 -20.49 8.01 4.25
C VAL A 10 -20.27 9.35 3.58
N ASN A 11 -19.74 10.32 4.31
CA ASN A 11 -19.36 11.60 3.73
C ASN A 11 -18.07 11.40 2.92
N VAL A 12 -18.17 11.52 1.59
CA VAL A 12 -17.05 11.36 0.67
C VAL A 12 -16.61 12.74 0.19
N ASP A 13 -15.41 13.14 0.61
CA ASP A 13 -14.74 14.30 0.06
C ASP A 13 -14.06 13.95 -1.27
N VAL A 14 -14.17 14.82 -2.27
CA VAL A 14 -13.66 14.59 -3.62
C VAL A 14 -12.85 15.78 -4.08
N THR A 15 -11.57 15.55 -4.37
CA THR A 15 -10.66 16.56 -4.92
C THR A 15 -10.28 16.22 -6.35
N THR A 16 -10.45 17.16 -7.28
CA THR A 16 -10.10 17.02 -8.69
C THR A 16 -8.87 17.85 -9.04
N HIS A 17 -7.97 17.27 -9.84
CA HIS A 17 -6.85 17.97 -10.46
C HIS A 17 -6.93 17.77 -11.97
N GLY A 18 -7.47 18.78 -12.67
CA GLY A 18 -7.86 18.71 -14.08
C GLY A 18 -9.38 18.77 -14.24
N GLU A 19 -9.85 18.85 -15.48
CA GLU A 19 -11.27 18.96 -15.80
C GLU A 19 -11.96 17.60 -15.80
N PHE A 20 -13.00 17.51 -14.98
CA PHE A 20 -13.84 16.33 -14.83
C PHE A 20 -15.32 16.74 -14.59
N PRO A 21 -16.06 17.14 -15.64
CA PRO A 21 -17.47 17.45 -15.51
C PRO A 21 -18.25 16.23 -15.00
N ASP A 22 -19.19 16.46 -14.09
CA ASP A 22 -20.18 15.50 -13.57
C ASP A 22 -19.66 14.23 -12.87
N VAL A 23 -18.34 14.04 -12.74
CA VAL A 23 -17.80 12.85 -12.07
C VAL A 23 -17.78 12.96 -10.54
N VAL A 24 -17.83 14.18 -10.00
CA VAL A 24 -17.72 14.41 -8.55
C VAL A 24 -18.87 13.75 -7.80
N ASP A 25 -20.11 13.99 -8.25
CA ASP A 25 -21.30 13.40 -7.64
C ASP A 25 -21.41 11.90 -7.93
N TYR A 26 -20.93 11.46 -9.11
CA TYR A 26 -20.78 10.05 -9.42
C TYR A 26 -19.83 9.35 -8.43
N ALA A 27 -18.65 9.92 -8.18
CA ALA A 27 -17.67 9.39 -7.24
C ALA A 27 -18.21 9.36 -5.81
N ARG A 28 -18.88 10.43 -5.35
CA ARG A 28 -19.53 10.46 -4.02
C ARG A 28 -20.55 9.34 -3.86
N THR A 29 -21.44 9.19 -4.84
CA THR A 29 -22.50 8.17 -4.81
C THR A 29 -21.91 6.76 -4.84
N LYS A 30 -21.01 6.51 -5.79
CA LYS A 30 -20.45 5.18 -6.03
C LYS A 30 -19.58 4.72 -4.86
N ILE A 31 -18.66 5.56 -4.38
CA ILE A 31 -17.78 5.23 -3.25
C ILE A 31 -18.55 5.23 -1.93
N GLY A 32 -19.52 6.13 -1.75
CA GLY A 32 -20.38 6.16 -0.55
C GLY A 32 -21.19 4.89 -0.37
N SER A 33 -21.55 4.20 -1.46
CA SER A 33 -22.27 2.92 -1.41
C SER A 33 -21.50 1.80 -0.67
N LEU A 34 -20.17 1.89 -0.62
CA LEU A 34 -19.30 0.93 0.10
C LEU A 34 -19.55 0.92 1.60
N GLY A 35 -20.12 1.98 2.18
CA GLY A 35 -20.49 2.01 3.60
C GLY A 35 -21.46 0.90 4.01
N ARG A 36 -22.20 0.32 3.06
CA ARG A 36 -23.11 -0.82 3.30
C ARG A 36 -22.37 -2.14 3.52
N LEU A 37 -21.13 -2.25 3.04
CA LEU A 37 -20.34 -3.48 3.11
C LEU A 37 -19.55 -3.61 4.41
N THR A 38 -19.38 -2.50 5.14
CA THR A 38 -18.57 -2.45 6.35
C THR A 38 -19.43 -2.63 7.59
N SER A 39 -19.05 -3.56 8.47
CA SER A 39 -19.69 -3.74 9.79
C SER A 39 -19.38 -2.60 10.78
N ARG A 40 -18.44 -1.72 10.44
CA ARG A 40 -18.07 -0.52 11.19
C ARG A 40 -18.26 0.72 10.30
N PRO A 41 -18.59 1.89 10.87
CA PRO A 41 -18.76 3.09 10.08
C PRO A 41 -17.44 3.51 9.41
N ILE A 42 -17.55 4.04 8.20
CA ILE A 42 -16.46 4.77 7.55
C ILE A 42 -16.47 6.18 8.12
N LEU A 43 -15.44 6.53 8.90
CA LEU A 43 -15.32 7.82 9.59
C LEU A 43 -14.96 8.95 8.61
N HIS A 44 -14.13 8.65 7.63
CA HIS A 44 -13.69 9.58 6.62
C HIS A 44 -13.45 8.86 5.30
N ALA A 45 -13.85 9.46 4.18
CA ALA A 45 -13.58 8.97 2.84
C ALA A 45 -13.09 10.13 1.98
N HIS A 46 -11.90 10.01 1.40
CA HIS A 46 -11.33 10.99 0.49
C HIS A 46 -11.00 10.35 -0.84
N VAL A 47 -11.50 10.95 -1.93
CA VAL A 47 -11.23 10.54 -3.31
C VAL A 47 -10.49 11.66 -4.02
N ARG A 48 -9.36 11.33 -4.64
CA ARG A 48 -8.59 12.23 -5.49
C ARG A 48 -8.60 11.73 -6.92
N LEU A 49 -9.06 12.59 -7.83
CA LEU A 49 -9.00 12.37 -9.28
C LEU A 49 -7.94 13.29 -9.87
N THR A 50 -7.10 12.76 -10.74
CA THR A 50 -6.02 13.52 -11.38
C THR A 50 -5.89 13.12 -12.84
N ARG A 51 -5.89 14.11 -13.74
CA ARG A 51 -5.61 13.91 -15.17
C ARG A 51 -4.13 14.17 -15.43
N ARG A 52 -3.41 13.16 -15.92
CA ARG A 52 -2.03 13.30 -16.40
C ARG A 52 -2.01 14.21 -17.63
N LYS A 53 -1.00 15.08 -17.72
CA LYS A 53 -0.86 16.04 -18.82
C LYS A 53 -0.28 15.45 -20.10
N ASN A 54 0.40 14.30 -20.02
CA ASN A 54 1.04 13.67 -21.18
C ASN A 54 -0.03 12.94 -22.03
N PRO A 55 -0.30 13.37 -23.27
CA PRO A 55 -1.33 12.76 -24.13
C PRO A 55 -0.98 11.35 -24.61
N ALA A 56 0.30 10.95 -24.56
CA ALA A 56 0.77 9.64 -25.01
C ALA A 56 0.49 8.51 -24.00
N VAL A 57 -0.10 8.82 -22.84
CA VAL A 57 -0.43 7.83 -21.81
C VAL A 57 -1.80 7.22 -22.10
N GLU A 58 -1.84 5.91 -22.33
CA GLU A 58 -3.07 5.13 -22.62
C GLU A 58 -4.16 5.31 -21.55
N PHE A 59 -3.76 5.42 -20.28
CA PHE A 59 -4.66 5.64 -19.14
C PHE A 59 -4.32 6.96 -18.42
N PRO A 60 -4.85 8.11 -18.90
CA PRO A 60 -4.46 9.43 -18.39
C PRO A 60 -5.13 9.78 -17.05
N VAL A 61 -6.19 9.08 -16.64
CA VAL A 61 -6.92 9.37 -15.40
C VAL A 61 -6.43 8.47 -14.29
N VAL A 62 -5.93 9.08 -13.22
CA VAL A 62 -5.57 8.40 -11.97
C VAL A 62 -6.63 8.72 -10.92
N ALA A 63 -7.23 7.68 -10.35
CA ALA A 63 -8.14 7.80 -9.22
C ALA A 63 -7.53 7.13 -7.98
N GLN A 64 -7.65 7.80 -6.84
CA GLN A 64 -7.10 7.34 -5.58
C GLN A 64 -8.12 7.58 -4.48
N ALA A 65 -8.36 6.59 -3.63
CA ALA A 65 -9.20 6.74 -2.44
C ALA A 65 -8.44 6.36 -1.17
N ASN A 66 -8.78 7.01 -0.07
CA ASN A 66 -8.46 6.58 1.28
C ASN A 66 -9.77 6.56 2.09
N LEU A 67 -10.08 5.43 2.70
CA LEU A 67 -11.22 5.23 3.60
C LEU A 67 -10.70 4.93 5.01
N ASP A 68 -11.22 5.61 6.02
CA ASP A 68 -10.96 5.29 7.43
C ASP A 68 -12.11 4.46 8.01
N VAL A 69 -11.87 3.18 8.22
CA VAL A 69 -12.82 2.23 8.81
C VAL A 69 -12.52 2.03 10.30
N ARG A 70 -12.85 3.04 11.11
CA ARG A 70 -12.63 3.09 12.57
C ARG A 70 -11.16 2.83 12.95
N GLY A 71 -10.25 3.63 12.43
CA GLY A 71 -8.81 3.58 12.66
C GLY A 71 -8.03 2.71 11.67
N HIS A 72 -8.72 2.01 10.76
CA HIS A 72 -8.07 1.20 9.73
C HIS A 72 -8.18 1.92 8.39
N VAL A 73 -7.04 2.37 7.88
CA VAL A 73 -6.98 3.06 6.59
C VAL A 73 -6.96 2.03 5.46
N VAL A 74 -8.00 2.05 4.62
CA VAL A 74 -8.07 1.30 3.38
C VAL A 74 -7.85 2.26 2.23
N ARG A 75 -6.74 2.05 1.51
CA ARG A 75 -6.36 2.84 0.35
C ARG A 75 -6.60 2.05 -0.92
N ALA A 76 -6.84 2.73 -2.03
CA ALA A 76 -6.80 2.13 -3.35
C ALA A 76 -6.36 3.17 -4.39
N GLN A 77 -5.63 2.72 -5.41
CA GLN A 77 -5.26 3.56 -6.55
C GLN A 77 -5.43 2.78 -7.85
N VAL A 78 -5.99 3.44 -8.87
CA VAL A 78 -6.24 2.87 -10.20
C VAL A 78 -5.95 3.87 -11.32
N GLU A 79 -5.75 3.34 -12.52
CA GLU A 79 -5.66 4.07 -13.78
C GLU A 79 -6.77 3.63 -14.74
N ALA A 80 -7.29 4.58 -15.51
CA ALA A 80 -8.31 4.33 -16.53
C ALA A 80 -8.28 5.36 -17.67
N ALA A 81 -8.99 5.05 -18.75
CA ALA A 81 -9.11 5.94 -19.90
C ALA A 81 -10.03 7.13 -19.58
N THR A 82 -11.08 6.87 -18.80
CA THR A 82 -12.09 7.88 -18.41
C THR A 82 -12.24 7.98 -16.89
N ALA A 83 -12.80 9.09 -16.41
CA ALA A 83 -12.99 9.30 -14.98
C ALA A 83 -14.08 8.41 -14.38
N HIS A 84 -15.15 8.12 -15.12
CA HIS A 84 -16.19 7.17 -14.71
C HIS A 84 -15.61 5.76 -14.55
N GLU A 85 -14.85 5.31 -15.54
CA GLU A 85 -14.16 4.02 -15.48
C GLU A 85 -13.15 3.98 -14.32
N ALA A 86 -12.43 5.08 -14.07
CA ALA A 86 -11.51 5.17 -12.93
C ALA A 86 -12.26 5.01 -11.59
N VAL A 87 -13.43 5.65 -11.45
CA VAL A 87 -14.28 5.52 -10.25
C VAL A 87 -14.82 4.10 -10.10
N ASP A 88 -15.26 3.46 -11.19
CA ASP A 88 -15.75 2.06 -11.15
C ASP A 88 -14.66 1.08 -10.76
N ARG A 89 -13.47 1.20 -11.37
CA ARG A 89 -12.30 0.37 -11.00
C ARG A 89 -11.88 0.63 -9.55
N LEU A 90 -11.97 1.88 -9.10
CA LEU A 90 -11.63 2.24 -7.72
C LEU A 90 -12.60 1.63 -6.72
N GLU A 91 -13.91 1.70 -7.00
CA GLU A 91 -14.94 1.07 -6.17
C GLU A 91 -14.75 -0.44 -6.09
N ALA A 92 -14.55 -1.12 -7.23
CA ALA A 92 -14.31 -2.55 -7.27
C ALA A 92 -13.05 -2.97 -6.48
N ARG A 93 -11.99 -2.17 -6.51
CA ARG A 93 -10.75 -2.42 -5.76
C ARG A 93 -10.95 -2.21 -4.26
N LEU A 94 -11.68 -1.17 -3.86
CA LEU A 94 -12.00 -0.91 -2.44
C LEU A 94 -12.94 -1.98 -1.88
N ARG A 95 -13.97 -2.39 -2.64
CA ARG A 95 -14.91 -3.45 -2.25
C ARG A 95 -14.18 -4.71 -1.81
N ARG A 96 -13.30 -5.23 -2.67
CA ARG A 96 -12.50 -6.44 -2.37
C ARG A 96 -11.66 -6.29 -1.11
N ARG A 97 -11.06 -5.12 -0.90
CA ARG A 97 -10.26 -4.84 0.30
C ARG A 97 -11.09 -4.77 1.57
N LEU A 98 -12.29 -4.21 1.48
CA LEU A 98 -13.22 -4.18 2.61
C LEU A 98 -13.74 -5.57 2.93
N GLU A 99 -14.02 -6.40 1.92
CA GLU A 99 -14.34 -7.83 2.09
C GLU A 99 -13.19 -8.57 2.75
N HIS A 100 -11.97 -8.38 2.25
CA HIS A 100 -10.78 -9.02 2.82
C HIS A 100 -10.47 -8.57 4.26
N LEU A 101 -10.68 -7.29 4.58
CA LEU A 101 -10.57 -6.77 5.95
C LEU A 101 -11.60 -7.44 6.88
N ARG A 102 -12.79 -7.78 6.39
CA ARG A 102 -13.79 -8.53 7.17
C ARG A 102 -13.34 -9.96 7.38
N GLU A 103 -12.88 -10.65 6.33
CA GLU A 103 -12.33 -12.00 6.43
C GLU A 103 -11.19 -12.09 7.45
N LEU A 104 -10.25 -11.14 7.43
CA LEU A 104 -9.14 -11.09 8.39
C LEU A 104 -9.61 -10.89 9.84
N ARG A 105 -10.71 -10.17 10.05
CA ARG A 105 -11.28 -9.95 11.39
C ARG A 105 -12.06 -11.15 11.88
N ASP A 106 -12.79 -11.79 10.98
CA ASP A 106 -13.64 -12.95 11.27
C ASP A 106 -12.81 -14.25 11.32
N ALA A 107 -11.56 -14.22 10.84
CA ALA A 107 -10.62 -15.31 10.94
C ALA A 107 -10.39 -15.71 12.41
N PRO A 108 -10.34 -17.02 12.73
CA PRO A 108 -9.99 -17.49 14.05
C PRO A 108 -8.66 -16.89 14.49
N LYS A 109 -8.56 -16.44 15.74
CA LYS A 109 -7.28 -16.00 16.32
C LYS A 109 -6.69 -17.15 17.11
N GLY A 110 -5.54 -17.68 16.68
CA GLY A 110 -4.84 -18.76 17.37
C GLY A 110 -3.68 -19.34 16.54
N PRO A 111 -2.79 -20.14 17.17
CA PRO A 111 -1.59 -20.69 16.53
C PRO A 111 -1.89 -21.68 15.38
N GLU A 112 -3.11 -22.22 15.29
CA GLU A 112 -3.56 -23.11 14.20
C GLU A 112 -4.42 -22.39 13.14
N ALA A 113 -4.65 -21.08 13.29
CA ALA A 113 -5.48 -20.35 12.34
C ALA A 113 -4.74 -20.19 11.00
N ALA A 114 -5.26 -20.85 9.97
CA ALA A 114 -4.79 -20.65 8.61
C ALA A 114 -5.05 -19.18 8.21
N PRO A 115 -4.03 -18.41 7.77
CA PRO A 115 -4.25 -17.04 7.41
C PRO A 115 -5.08 -16.92 6.12
N PRO A 116 -5.86 -15.84 5.97
CA PRO A 116 -6.81 -15.66 4.87
C PRO A 116 -6.15 -15.36 3.52
N TRP A 117 -4.81 -15.38 3.41
CA TRP A 117 -4.05 -15.02 2.20
C TRP A 117 -4.17 -16.01 1.02
N ARG A 118 -5.19 -16.89 0.98
CA ARG A 118 -5.34 -17.94 -0.06
C ARG A 118 -5.78 -17.42 -1.43
N HIS A 119 -6.02 -16.12 -1.59
CA HIS A 119 -6.40 -15.56 -2.87
C HIS A 119 -5.23 -14.80 -3.48
N GLY A 120 -4.44 -15.53 -4.27
CA GLY A 120 -3.54 -14.95 -5.26
C GLY A 120 -4.37 -14.16 -6.27
N GLU A 121 -4.66 -12.90 -5.95
CA GLU A 121 -5.26 -12.01 -6.93
C GLU A 121 -4.19 -11.52 -7.90
N VAL A 122 -4.38 -11.97 -9.14
CA VAL A 122 -3.77 -11.44 -10.35
C VAL A 122 -3.81 -9.91 -10.30
N ARG A 123 -2.65 -9.28 -10.52
CA ARG A 123 -2.44 -7.84 -10.64
C ARG A 123 -3.69 -7.11 -11.14
N ALA A 124 -4.42 -6.43 -10.26
CA ALA A 124 -5.27 -5.33 -10.69
C ALA A 124 -4.34 -4.23 -11.21
N HIS A 125 -4.19 -4.16 -12.54
CA HIS A 125 -3.40 -3.23 -13.34
C HIS A 125 -2.92 -2.01 -12.53
N ARG A 126 -1.69 -2.13 -11.98
CA ARG A 126 -1.11 -1.07 -11.14
C ARG A 126 -0.69 0.07 -12.09
N PRO A 127 -0.95 1.32 -11.71
CA PRO A 127 -0.51 2.50 -12.44
C PRO A 127 0.94 2.40 -12.93
N GLN A 128 1.20 2.69 -14.20
CA GLN A 128 2.57 2.69 -14.70
C GLN A 128 3.34 3.92 -14.16
N PHE A 129 4.61 3.71 -13.81
CA PHE A 129 5.51 4.81 -13.46
C PHE A 129 5.72 5.72 -14.67
N VAL A 130 5.68 7.04 -14.44
CA VAL A 130 6.06 7.99 -15.50
C VAL A 130 7.53 7.76 -15.85
N PRO A 131 7.86 7.48 -17.13
CA PRO A 131 9.26 7.35 -17.56
C PRO A 131 10.01 8.66 -17.30
N ARG A 132 11.17 8.56 -16.66
CA ARG A 132 12.06 9.68 -16.34
C ARG A 132 13.51 9.21 -16.52
N GLY A 133 14.42 10.07 -16.98
CA GLY A 133 15.85 9.72 -17.06
C GLY A 133 16.42 9.49 -15.66
N ALA A 134 17.23 8.46 -15.47
CA ALA A 134 17.79 8.09 -14.16
C ALA A 134 18.52 9.28 -13.52
N GLU A 135 19.29 10.03 -14.32
CA GLU A 135 20.04 11.21 -13.90
C GLU A 135 19.19 12.42 -13.44
N THR A 136 17.88 12.43 -13.73
CA THR A 136 17.00 13.55 -13.37
C THR A 136 16.14 13.30 -12.14
N ARG A 137 16.08 12.05 -11.65
CA ARG A 137 15.23 11.64 -10.53
C ARG A 137 15.79 12.18 -9.22
N ARG A 138 14.91 12.69 -8.35
CA ARG A 138 15.29 13.20 -7.03
C ARG A 138 14.37 12.67 -5.94
N VAL A 139 14.84 12.67 -4.69
CA VAL A 139 13.98 12.45 -3.52
C VAL A 139 13.15 13.70 -3.27
N VAL A 140 11.91 13.69 -3.76
CA VAL A 140 10.95 14.81 -3.60
C VAL A 140 10.02 14.64 -2.42
N ARG A 141 9.97 13.44 -1.83
CA ARG A 141 9.13 13.13 -0.68
C ARG A 141 9.91 12.38 0.38
N ARG A 142 9.92 12.90 1.61
CA ARG A 142 10.43 12.22 2.80
C ARG A 142 9.27 11.96 3.76
N LYS A 143 9.17 10.74 4.29
CA LYS A 143 8.17 10.34 5.29
C LYS A 143 8.88 9.64 6.44
N SER A 144 8.74 10.17 7.64
CA SER A 144 9.11 9.44 8.86
C SER A 144 7.95 8.52 9.25
N PHE A 145 8.25 7.27 9.58
CA PHE A 145 7.27 6.24 9.90
C PHE A 145 7.56 5.61 11.26
N ALA A 146 6.59 5.66 12.17
CA ALA A 146 6.68 4.95 13.44
C ALA A 146 6.52 3.44 13.16
N MET A 147 7.59 2.68 13.35
CA MET A 147 7.60 1.24 13.12
C MET A 147 6.95 0.53 14.31
N ALA A 148 5.62 0.49 14.31
CA ALA A 148 4.88 -0.26 15.31
C ALA A 148 5.31 -1.74 15.27
N PRO A 149 5.59 -2.38 16.42
CA PRO A 149 5.85 -3.81 16.45
C PRO A 149 4.62 -4.58 15.99
N CYS A 150 4.78 -5.44 14.98
CA CYS A 150 3.74 -6.36 14.54
C CYS A 150 4.33 -7.68 14.00
N THR A 151 3.46 -8.67 13.83
CA THR A 151 3.82 -9.95 13.19
C THR A 151 3.95 -9.78 11.68
N VAL A 152 4.61 -10.74 11.02
CA VAL A 152 4.75 -10.75 9.56
C VAL A 152 3.39 -10.77 8.85
N ASP A 153 2.42 -11.53 9.39
CA ASP A 153 1.07 -11.63 8.83
C ASP A 153 0.29 -10.30 8.97
N GLU A 154 0.44 -9.61 10.11
CA GLU A 154 -0.15 -8.27 10.31
C GLU A 154 0.49 -7.24 9.37
N ALA A 155 1.82 -7.25 9.24
CA ALA A 155 2.54 -6.36 8.32
C ALA A 155 2.10 -6.58 6.86
N ALA A 156 1.93 -7.84 6.44
CA ALA A 156 1.39 -8.16 5.12
C ALA A 156 -0.04 -7.63 4.96
N ALA A 157 -0.90 -7.78 5.97
CA ALA A 157 -2.24 -7.22 5.93
C ALA A 157 -2.28 -5.71 5.78
N GLU A 158 -1.47 -5.00 6.56
CA GLU A 158 -1.37 -3.56 6.46
C GLU A 158 -0.85 -3.12 5.10
N MET A 159 0.13 -3.82 4.56
CA MET A 159 0.62 -3.61 3.20
C MET A 159 -0.50 -3.69 2.16
N GLU A 160 -1.34 -4.73 2.22
CA GLU A 160 -2.49 -4.91 1.35
C GLU A 160 -3.48 -3.75 1.48
N MET A 161 -3.93 -3.47 2.71
CA MET A 161 -4.91 -2.43 3.01
C MET A 161 -4.45 -1.06 2.52
N LEU A 162 -3.16 -0.76 2.64
CA LEU A 162 -2.57 0.51 2.23
C LEU A 162 -2.23 0.58 0.73
N ASP A 163 -2.45 -0.47 -0.05
CA ASP A 163 -2.08 -0.53 -1.47
C ASP A 163 -0.57 -0.39 -1.74
N TYR A 164 0.25 -0.84 -0.79
CA TYR A 164 1.69 -0.75 -0.90
C TYR A 164 2.29 -2.04 -1.49
N ASP A 165 3.46 -1.91 -2.13
CA ASP A 165 4.22 -3.08 -2.59
C ASP A 165 5.15 -3.65 -1.50
N PHE A 166 5.36 -2.85 -0.46
CA PHE A 166 6.20 -3.15 0.69
C PHE A 166 5.62 -2.51 1.95
N HIS A 167 5.96 -3.04 3.12
CA HIS A 167 5.63 -2.46 4.41
C HIS A 167 6.81 -2.61 5.35
N LEU A 168 7.28 -1.48 5.90
CA LEU A 168 8.37 -1.39 6.86
C LEU A 168 7.80 -1.44 8.28
N PHE A 169 8.29 -2.37 9.11
CA PHE A 169 7.79 -2.61 10.46
C PHE A 169 8.91 -3.12 11.37
N THR A 170 8.62 -3.19 12.67
CA THR A 170 9.47 -3.90 13.65
C THR A 170 8.86 -5.29 13.87
N GLU A 171 9.59 -6.34 13.53
CA GLU A 171 9.09 -7.71 13.69
C GLU A 171 9.15 -8.11 15.18
N VAL A 172 8.03 -8.63 15.72
CA VAL A 172 7.85 -8.82 17.17
C VAL A 172 8.69 -9.94 17.80
N GLY A 173 9.04 -10.99 17.06
CA GLY A 173 9.86 -12.08 17.59
C GLY A 173 11.34 -11.71 17.68
N SER A 174 11.91 -11.28 16.56
CA SER A 174 13.31 -10.88 16.42
C SER A 174 13.61 -9.48 16.96
N GLY A 175 12.58 -8.65 17.16
CA GLY A 175 12.71 -7.23 17.54
C GLY A 175 13.36 -6.35 16.47
N CYS A 176 13.59 -6.88 15.27
CA CYS A 176 14.35 -6.22 14.23
C CYS A 176 13.46 -5.51 13.22
N ALA A 177 13.98 -4.41 12.66
CA ALA A 177 13.35 -3.77 11.53
C ALA A 177 13.36 -4.72 10.32
N GLY A 178 12.20 -4.83 9.67
CA GLY A 178 12.01 -5.66 8.50
C GLY A 178 11.11 -5.00 7.48
N VAL A 179 11.26 -5.44 6.23
CA VAL A 179 10.34 -5.09 5.16
C VAL A 179 9.71 -6.37 4.62
N VAL A 180 8.39 -6.46 4.72
CA VAL A 180 7.62 -7.44 3.95
C VAL A 180 7.23 -6.82 2.62
N TYR A 181 7.32 -7.58 1.54
CA TYR A 181 6.99 -7.12 0.20
C TYR A 181 6.50 -8.27 -0.67
N ARG A 182 5.78 -7.96 -1.74
CA ARG A 182 5.27 -8.99 -2.66
C ARG A 182 6.39 -9.60 -3.50
N ARG A 183 6.35 -10.91 -3.69
CA ARG A 183 7.21 -11.67 -4.60
C ARG A 183 6.36 -12.42 -5.61
N GLY A 184 6.28 -11.89 -6.83
CA GLY A 184 5.47 -12.50 -7.89
C GLY A 184 3.97 -12.43 -7.58
N SER A 185 3.19 -13.37 -8.13
CA SER A 185 1.73 -13.46 -7.96
C SER A 185 1.29 -14.28 -6.76
N GLU A 186 2.20 -15.01 -6.09
CA GLU A 186 1.82 -16.13 -5.21
C GLU A 186 2.34 -16.01 -3.78
N GLY A 187 3.12 -14.98 -3.44
CA GLY A 187 3.59 -14.86 -2.07
C GLY A 187 4.31 -13.58 -1.74
N TYR A 188 4.86 -13.58 -0.53
CA TYR A 188 5.56 -12.46 0.07
C TYR A 188 7.01 -12.84 0.38
N ARG A 189 7.82 -11.82 0.58
CA ARG A 189 9.18 -11.97 1.07
C ARG A 189 9.41 -10.99 2.21
N LEU A 190 10.05 -11.48 3.26
CA LEU A 190 10.55 -10.71 4.39
C LEU A 190 12.05 -10.48 4.20
N ALA A 191 12.51 -9.23 4.30
CA ALA A 191 13.91 -8.90 4.46
C ALA A 191 14.11 -8.26 5.83
N LEU A 192 15.04 -8.81 6.62
CA LEU A 192 15.39 -8.31 7.95
C LEU A 192 16.72 -7.56 7.88
N VAL A 193 16.88 -6.50 8.68
CA VAL A 193 18.19 -5.83 8.83
C VAL A 193 19.29 -6.79 9.30
N THR A 194 18.90 -7.78 10.12
CA THR A 194 19.78 -8.82 10.65
C THR A 194 19.24 -10.20 10.22
N PRO A 195 19.66 -10.73 9.05
CA PRO A 195 19.15 -12.01 8.54
C PRO A 195 19.44 -13.21 9.45
N THR A 196 20.45 -13.13 10.31
CA THR A 196 20.80 -14.20 11.26
C THR A 196 19.72 -14.43 12.32
N LEU A 197 18.82 -13.47 12.54
CA LEU A 197 17.68 -13.59 13.46
C LEU A 197 16.43 -14.16 12.77
N ALA A 198 16.56 -14.73 11.57
CA ALA A 198 15.45 -15.37 10.87
C ALA A 198 14.78 -16.50 11.68
N GLY A 199 15.54 -17.18 12.56
CA GLY A 199 15.01 -18.21 13.46
C GLY A 199 14.19 -17.66 14.63
N ASP A 200 14.34 -16.37 14.96
CA ASP A 200 13.66 -15.72 16.08
C ASP A 200 12.38 -14.98 15.63
N VAL A 201 12.09 -14.98 14.32
CA VAL A 201 10.88 -14.38 13.77
C VAL A 201 9.65 -15.06 14.35
N ALA A 202 8.67 -14.26 14.79
CA ALA A 202 7.43 -14.79 15.32
C ALA A 202 6.71 -15.66 14.29
N ALA A 203 6.03 -16.70 14.76
CA ALA A 203 5.32 -17.62 13.88
C ALA A 203 4.36 -16.87 12.94
N PHE A 204 4.41 -17.24 11.66
CA PHE A 204 3.54 -16.71 10.61
C PHE A 204 3.03 -17.86 9.74
N GLY A 205 1.82 -17.75 9.23
CA GLY A 205 1.18 -18.80 8.43
C GLY A 205 1.10 -18.50 6.93
N GLY A 206 1.34 -17.25 6.50
CA GLY A 206 1.25 -16.84 5.11
C GLY A 206 2.37 -17.42 4.21
N PRO A 207 2.23 -17.35 2.87
CA PRO A 207 3.27 -17.74 1.92
C PRO A 207 4.43 -16.73 1.90
N VAL A 208 5.13 -16.58 3.03
CA VAL A 208 6.23 -15.63 3.21
C VAL A 208 7.56 -16.39 3.20
N THR A 209 8.49 -15.93 2.38
CA THR A 209 9.88 -16.41 2.39
C THR A 209 10.78 -15.40 3.08
N ILE A 210 11.75 -15.83 3.89
CA ILE A 210 12.74 -14.93 4.49
C ILE A 210 13.95 -14.82 3.56
N SER A 211 14.37 -13.60 3.25
CA SER A 211 15.58 -13.32 2.48
C SER A 211 16.82 -13.65 3.30
N PRO A 212 17.75 -14.49 2.80
CA PRO A 212 19.01 -14.77 3.50
C PRO A 212 20.05 -13.65 3.32
N HIS A 213 19.79 -12.70 2.42
CA HIS A 213 20.78 -11.68 2.05
C HIS A 213 20.76 -10.51 3.03
N PRO A 214 21.94 -10.00 3.45
CA PRO A 214 22.03 -8.82 4.28
C PRO A 214 21.52 -7.59 3.54
N VAL A 215 20.90 -6.69 4.31
CA VAL A 215 20.46 -5.39 3.82
C VAL A 215 21.70 -4.54 3.56
N PRO A 216 21.84 -3.92 2.37
CA PRO A 216 23.03 -3.14 2.05
C PRO A 216 23.11 -1.88 2.92
N CYS A 217 24.31 -1.53 3.37
CA CYS A 217 24.59 -0.26 4.04
C CYS A 217 25.01 0.78 2.99
N LEU A 218 24.23 1.85 2.80
CA LEU A 218 24.40 2.80 1.71
C LEU A 218 24.14 4.24 2.18
N SER A 219 24.78 5.22 1.53
CA SER A 219 24.33 6.61 1.56
C SER A 219 23.04 6.78 0.75
N GLU A 220 22.32 7.89 0.95
CA GLU A 220 21.12 8.20 0.15
C GLU A 220 21.46 8.23 -1.36
N ASP A 221 22.58 8.84 -1.74
CA ASP A 221 23.02 8.93 -3.14
C ASP A 221 23.32 7.54 -3.74
N ALA A 222 24.06 6.69 -3.03
CA ALA A 222 24.34 5.33 -3.48
C ALA A 222 23.07 4.47 -3.56
N ALA A 223 22.09 4.70 -2.66
CA ALA A 223 20.80 4.05 -2.72
C ALA A 223 19.98 4.48 -3.95
N MET A 224 20.00 5.79 -4.30
CA MET A 224 19.37 6.31 -5.51
C MET A 224 19.97 5.73 -6.78
N GLU A 225 21.31 5.73 -6.89
CA GLU A 225 22.01 5.14 -8.01
C GLU A 225 21.66 3.66 -8.18
N ARG A 226 21.70 2.89 -7.09
CA ARG A 226 21.40 1.45 -7.12
C ARG A 226 19.95 1.15 -7.51
N LEU A 227 18.98 1.88 -6.96
CA LEU A 227 17.56 1.74 -7.30
C LEU A 227 17.29 2.08 -8.77
N ALA A 228 17.97 3.12 -9.29
CA ALA A 228 17.86 3.49 -10.70
C ALA A 228 18.51 2.44 -11.62
N LEU A 229 19.73 2.02 -11.33
CA LEU A 229 20.51 1.07 -12.13
C LEU A 229 19.84 -0.30 -12.25
N LEU A 230 19.28 -0.80 -11.15
CA LEU A 230 18.67 -2.13 -11.08
C LEU A 230 17.17 -2.14 -11.47
N ASP A 231 16.66 -1.00 -11.90
CA ASP A 231 15.25 -0.77 -12.22
C ASP A 231 14.25 -1.23 -11.14
N LEU A 232 14.64 -1.12 -9.87
CA LEU A 232 13.85 -1.66 -8.76
C LEU A 232 12.68 -0.73 -8.39
N PRO A 233 11.51 -1.29 -8.00
CA PRO A 233 10.38 -0.50 -7.52
C PRO A 233 10.67 0.16 -6.16
N PHE A 234 11.45 -0.51 -5.31
CA PHE A 234 11.93 -0.02 -4.02
C PHE A 234 13.26 -0.68 -3.65
N LEU A 235 13.97 -0.07 -2.69
CA LEU A 235 15.22 -0.55 -2.12
C LEU A 235 15.16 -0.39 -0.60
N PHE A 236 15.26 -1.51 0.12
CA PHE A 236 15.47 -1.52 1.56
C PHE A 236 16.97 -1.51 1.85
N PHE A 237 17.43 -0.57 2.67
CA PHE A 237 18.85 -0.37 2.96
C PHE A 237 19.05 0.15 4.39
N ILE A 238 20.27 0.01 4.93
CA ILE A 238 20.69 0.66 6.16
C ILE A 238 21.39 1.96 5.78
N GLU A 239 20.91 3.08 6.29
CA GLU A 239 21.52 4.39 6.03
C GLU A 239 22.87 4.50 6.76
N ALA A 240 23.91 4.82 6.00
CA ALA A 240 25.30 4.68 6.47
C ALA A 240 25.70 5.67 7.56
N ALA A 241 25.06 6.84 7.67
CA ALA A 241 25.44 7.86 8.64
C ALA A 241 24.86 7.58 10.05
N GLN A 242 23.71 6.92 10.12
CA GLN A 242 22.91 6.78 11.34
C GLN A 242 22.55 5.32 11.66
N GLY A 243 22.86 4.38 10.75
CA GLY A 243 22.54 2.96 10.93
C GLY A 243 21.04 2.67 10.89
N ARG A 244 20.23 3.56 10.31
CA ARG A 244 18.76 3.44 10.32
C ARG A 244 18.24 2.64 9.14
N ALA A 245 17.25 1.79 9.39
CA ALA A 245 16.61 0.98 8.36
C ALA A 245 15.67 1.85 7.49
N CYS A 246 16.05 2.09 6.25
CA CYS A 246 15.37 3.02 5.34
C CYS A 246 14.82 2.31 4.11
N VAL A 247 13.74 2.86 3.54
CA VAL A 247 13.21 2.40 2.24
C VAL A 247 13.16 3.55 1.25
N LEU A 248 13.92 3.42 0.17
CA LEU A 248 13.81 4.28 -1.01
C LEU A 248 12.85 3.62 -1.99
N TYR A 249 11.91 4.37 -2.59
CA TYR A 249 10.94 3.81 -3.53
C TYR A 249 10.62 4.75 -4.68
N ARG A 250 10.19 4.17 -5.80
CA ARG A 250 9.71 4.90 -6.96
C ARG A 250 8.30 5.42 -6.71
N ARG A 251 8.12 6.70 -6.96
CA ARG A 251 6.81 7.34 -6.97
C ARG A 251 6.24 7.30 -8.38
N TYR A 252 4.92 7.36 -8.47
CA TYR A 252 4.22 7.36 -9.76
C TYR A 252 4.50 8.59 -10.63
N ASP A 253 4.91 9.70 -10.03
CA ASP A 253 5.38 10.89 -10.76
C ASP A 253 6.79 10.73 -11.37
N GLY A 254 7.43 9.58 -11.15
CA GLY A 254 8.75 9.24 -11.70
C GLY A 254 9.91 9.62 -10.79
N ASP A 255 9.67 10.37 -9.72
CA ASP A 255 10.67 10.72 -8.70
C ASP A 255 10.76 9.66 -7.60
N PHE A 256 11.64 9.89 -6.62
CA PHE A 256 11.82 9.00 -5.48
C PHE A 256 11.14 9.52 -4.22
N GLY A 257 10.68 8.59 -3.40
CA GLY A 257 10.30 8.81 -2.02
C GLY A 257 11.24 8.06 -1.09
N LEU A 258 11.53 8.66 0.05
CA LEU A 258 12.33 8.05 1.11
C LEU A 258 11.46 7.90 2.37
N ILE A 259 11.42 6.69 2.91
CA ILE A 259 10.84 6.38 4.22
C ILE A 259 11.98 6.14 5.19
N THR A 260 11.96 6.87 6.30
CA THR A 260 12.87 6.69 7.43
C THR A 260 12.08 6.32 8.67
N PRO A 261 12.66 5.60 9.64
CA PRO A 261 12.05 5.40 10.94
C PRO A 261 11.82 6.75 11.63
N ALA A 262 10.69 6.89 12.34
CA ALA A 262 10.49 7.97 13.27
C ALA A 262 11.25 7.64 14.57
N GLY A 263 12.23 8.47 14.93
CA GLY A 263 13.23 8.18 15.97
C GLY A 263 14.62 8.47 15.44
#